data_AF-A0AAE5RTN2-F1
#
_entry.id   AF-A0AAE5RTN2-F1
#
_cell.length_a   1.000
_cell.length_b   1.000
_cell.length_c   1.000
_cell.angle_alpha   90.00
_cell.angle_beta   90.00
_cell.angle_gamma   90.00
#
_symmetry.space_group_name_H-M   'P 1'
#
loop_
_entity.id
_entity.type
_entity.pdbx_description
1 polymer ?
#
loop_
_entity_poly.entity_id
_entity_poly.type
_entity_poly.pdbx_seq_one_letter_code
_entity_poly.pdbx_strand_id
1 'polypeptide(L)'
;MSYDLLPGTPGVYDASVLQPFVDSLPSPEEQNHSMITVLNLQNLSGYVNDYAAAVGLHNHVQDLRRSLLSANAPDTLILNNSLHLIKNWDDMAGREAAMTLFHFGKALMQIKANMRLTPTIKEESDSDILRKASGELERGFPNYNVARHAVGHRAEAVGSFDGVKEHAIEIEGGKEFLIGQVRGDDYIATFEKKLLTVPLTEEARQRLSDIAALIYSAFPKLVHLLPSLSFSASSPEPSETPLENHDA
;
A
#
# COMPACT_ATOMS: atom_id res chain seq x y z
N MET A 1 24.09 5.84 16.68
CA MET A 1 24.22 6.56 15.39
C MET A 1 23.20 7.69 15.42
N SER A 2 23.65 8.95 15.30
CA SER A 2 22.72 10.07 15.04
C SER A 2 22.38 9.99 13.56
N TYR A 3 21.09 9.82 13.24
CA TYR A 3 20.63 9.94 11.87
C TYR A 3 20.19 11.39 11.70
N ASP A 4 21.04 12.21 11.06
CA ASP A 4 20.69 13.59 10.76
C ASP A 4 19.76 13.58 9.54
N LEU A 5 18.46 13.77 9.81
CA LEU A 5 17.40 13.83 8.80
C LEU A 5 17.37 15.23 8.19
N LEU A 6 18.30 15.52 7.29
CA LEU A 6 18.35 16.81 6.60
C LEU A 6 17.37 16.83 5.41
N PRO A 7 16.57 17.89 5.23
CA PRO A 7 15.83 18.17 4.00
C PRO A 7 16.62 17.89 2.73
N GLY A 8 16.06 17.10 1.81
CA GLY A 8 16.69 16.76 0.53
C GLY A 8 17.62 15.55 0.57
N THR A 9 17.85 14.95 1.74
CA THR A 9 18.47 13.62 1.83
C THR A 9 17.51 12.58 1.24
N PRO A 10 17.99 11.54 0.53
CA PRO A 10 17.11 10.47 0.04
C PRO A 10 16.19 9.93 1.16
N GLY A 11 14.89 9.95 0.93
CA GLY A 11 13.87 9.54 1.91
C GLY A 11 13.44 10.62 2.93
N VAL A 12 14.08 11.79 2.94
CA VAL A 12 13.70 12.95 3.76
C VAL A 12 13.10 14.03 2.87
N TYR A 13 11.78 13.96 2.70
CA TYR A 13 11.03 14.93 1.92
C TYR A 13 10.68 16.14 2.77
N ASP A 14 11.20 17.30 2.37
CA ASP A 14 10.87 18.57 3.00
C ASP A 14 9.72 19.23 2.26
N ALA A 15 8.56 19.34 2.90
CA ALA A 15 7.40 20.01 2.33
C ALA A 15 7.68 21.50 2.03
N SER A 16 8.72 22.09 2.64
CA SER A 16 9.13 23.47 2.36
C SER A 16 9.53 23.71 0.90
N VAL A 17 9.95 22.67 0.16
CA VAL A 17 10.27 22.79 -1.27
C VAL A 17 9.06 23.19 -2.12
N LEU A 18 7.86 22.98 -1.59
CA LEU A 18 6.59 23.36 -2.22
C LEU A 18 6.17 24.78 -1.89
N GLN A 19 6.71 25.37 -0.82
CA GLN A 19 6.28 26.67 -0.33
C GLN A 19 6.40 27.77 -1.41
N PRO A 20 7.49 27.84 -2.22
CA PRO A 20 7.58 28.83 -3.30
C PRO A 20 6.47 28.67 -4.36
N PHE A 21 6.09 27.43 -4.69
CA PHE A 21 4.97 27.18 -5.60
C PHE A 21 3.65 27.64 -4.96
N VAL A 22 3.41 27.27 -3.70
CA VAL A 22 2.19 27.65 -2.99
C VAL A 22 2.08 29.17 -2.86
N ASP A 23 3.14 29.86 -2.45
CA ASP A 23 3.15 31.33 -2.30
C ASP A 23 2.90 32.08 -3.62
N SER A 24 3.16 31.43 -4.77
CA SER A 24 2.89 32.01 -6.09
C SER A 24 1.42 31.99 -6.50
N LEU A 25 0.56 31.27 -5.77
CA LEU A 25 -0.85 31.09 -6.11
C LEU A 25 -1.68 32.33 -5.76
N PRO A 26 -2.74 32.64 -6.56
CA PRO A 26 -3.37 33.95 -6.59
C PRO A 26 -4.24 34.29 -5.37
N SER A 27 -4.61 33.31 -4.54
CA SER A 27 -5.45 33.56 -3.35
C SER A 27 -5.09 32.63 -2.18
N PRO A 28 -5.29 33.07 -0.91
CA PRO A 28 -5.09 32.22 0.26
C PRO A 28 -5.95 30.94 0.26
N GLU A 29 -7.14 30.98 -0.31
CA GLU A 29 -8.01 29.81 -0.43
C GLU A 29 -7.39 28.77 -1.37
N GLU A 30 -6.96 29.20 -2.55
CA GLU A 30 -6.29 28.32 -3.51
C GLU A 30 -4.95 27.79 -2.96
N GLN A 31 -4.21 28.60 -2.20
CA GLN A 31 -2.98 28.18 -1.52
C GLN A 31 -3.23 27.00 -0.58
N ASN A 32 -4.23 27.11 0.30
CA ASN A 32 -4.57 26.05 1.25
C ASN A 32 -5.00 24.76 0.56
N HIS A 33 -5.87 24.85 -0.45
CA HIS A 33 -6.34 23.67 -1.18
C HIS A 33 -5.25 23.04 -2.06
N SER A 34 -4.34 23.86 -2.60
CA SER A 34 -3.19 23.39 -3.36
C SER A 34 -2.20 22.66 -2.46
N MET A 35 -1.92 23.18 -1.27
CA MET A 35 -1.09 22.49 -0.27
C MET A 35 -1.64 21.08 0.05
N ILE A 36 -2.95 20.96 0.31
CA ILE A 36 -3.59 19.66 0.57
C ILE A 36 -3.47 18.72 -0.63
N THR A 37 -3.62 19.24 -1.85
CA THR A 37 -3.51 18.46 -3.08
C THR A 37 -2.09 17.93 -3.27
N VAL A 38 -1.07 18.78 -3.06
CA VAL A 38 0.33 18.38 -3.20
C VAL A 38 0.75 17.42 -2.09
N LEU A 39 0.33 17.63 -0.84
CA LEU A 39 0.57 16.67 0.24
C LEU A 39 -0.01 15.28 -0.09
N ASN A 40 -1.21 15.23 -0.65
CA ASN A 40 -1.79 13.96 -1.10
C ASN A 40 -0.99 13.31 -2.24
N LEU A 41 -0.44 14.10 -3.18
CA LEU A 41 0.45 13.60 -4.22
C LEU A 41 1.75 13.02 -3.61
N GLN A 42 2.37 13.73 -2.66
CA GLN A 42 3.58 13.25 -1.99
C GLN A 42 3.32 11.94 -1.24
N ASN A 43 2.18 11.85 -0.53
CA ASN A 43 1.81 10.66 0.24
C ASN A 43 1.64 9.40 -0.61
N LEU A 44 1.38 9.50 -1.92
CA LEU A 44 1.27 8.32 -2.79
C LEU A 44 2.55 7.47 -2.77
N SER A 45 3.72 8.10 -2.72
CA SER A 45 5.00 7.39 -2.58
C SER A 45 5.14 6.69 -1.23
N GLY A 46 4.68 7.34 -0.15
CA GLY A 46 4.62 6.78 1.20
C GLY A 46 3.76 5.51 1.24
N TYR A 47 2.57 5.55 0.65
CA TYR A 47 1.71 4.37 0.57
C TYR A 47 2.35 3.24 -0.25
N VAL A 48 3.08 3.53 -1.33
CA VAL A 48 3.82 2.47 -2.05
C VAL A 48 4.89 1.84 -1.15
N ASN A 49 5.56 2.62 -0.31
CA ASN A 49 6.53 2.14 0.68
C ASN A 49 5.89 1.30 1.79
N ASP A 50 4.77 1.74 2.33
CA ASP A 50 4.04 1.02 3.37
C ASP A 50 3.58 -0.34 2.84
N TYR A 51 3.11 -0.38 1.58
CA TYR A 51 2.78 -1.62 0.89
C TYR A 51 4.00 -2.53 0.71
N ALA A 52 5.15 -1.96 0.33
CA ALA A 52 6.41 -2.70 0.21
C ALA A 52 6.84 -3.31 1.55
N ALA A 53 6.69 -2.58 2.65
CA ALA A 53 6.98 -3.06 3.99
C ALA A 53 6.05 -4.22 4.39
N ALA A 54 4.77 -4.15 4.03
CA ALA A 54 3.83 -5.24 4.23
C ALA A 54 4.22 -6.50 3.46
N VAL A 55 4.59 -6.38 2.17
CA VAL A 55 5.10 -7.50 1.35
C VAL A 55 6.38 -8.08 1.96
N GLY A 56 7.32 -7.22 2.40
CA GLY A 56 8.54 -7.65 3.06
C GLY A 56 8.29 -8.44 4.35
N LEU A 57 7.34 -8.00 5.18
CA LEU A 57 6.95 -8.71 6.40
C LEU A 57 6.31 -10.06 6.09
N HIS A 58 5.43 -10.13 5.08
CA HIS A 58 4.82 -11.38 4.63
C HIS A 58 5.88 -12.41 4.20
N ASN A 59 6.81 -11.99 3.33
CA ASN A 59 7.90 -12.86 2.86
C ASN A 59 8.77 -13.35 4.01
N HIS A 60 9.12 -12.47 4.95
CA HIS A 60 9.88 -12.84 6.14
C HIS A 60 9.13 -13.88 6.99
N VAL A 61 7.82 -13.74 7.15
CA VAL A 61 7.00 -14.74 7.86
C VAL A 61 7.02 -16.09 7.15
N GLN A 62 6.95 -16.13 5.81
CA GLN A 62 7.06 -17.38 5.07
C GLN A 62 8.42 -18.06 5.27
N ASP A 63 9.51 -17.30 5.30
CA ASP A 63 10.86 -17.82 5.58
C ASP A 63 10.99 -18.40 6.99
N LEU A 64 10.47 -17.68 7.98
CA LEU A 64 10.42 -18.14 9.37
C LEU A 64 9.60 -19.42 9.49
N ARG A 65 8.43 -19.48 8.82
CA ARG A 65 7.56 -20.65 8.84
C ARG A 65 8.26 -21.87 8.25
N ARG A 66 8.91 -21.74 7.09
CA ARG A 66 9.71 -22.81 6.47
C ARG A 66 10.82 -23.29 7.41
N SER A 67 11.55 -22.35 8.01
CA SER A 67 12.63 -22.65 8.95
C SER A 67 12.13 -23.43 10.17
N LEU A 68 11.04 -22.98 10.80
CA LEU A 68 10.45 -23.63 11.97
C LEU A 68 9.94 -25.04 11.66
N LEU A 69 9.27 -25.24 10.53
CA LEU A 69 8.76 -26.55 10.12
C LEU A 69 9.88 -27.53 9.75
N SER A 70 11.04 -27.02 9.29
CA SER A 70 12.21 -27.85 8.98
C SER A 70 13.02 -28.26 10.23
N ALA A 71 12.91 -27.50 11.33
CA ALA A 71 13.87 -27.56 12.43
C ALA A 71 13.54 -28.55 13.56
N ASN A 72 12.30 -29.03 13.75
CA ASN A 72 11.97 -29.87 14.93
C ASN A 72 10.70 -30.73 14.83
N ALA A 73 10.60 -31.69 15.76
CA ALA A 73 9.58 -32.72 15.86
C ALA A 73 8.15 -32.16 16.04
N PRO A 74 7.12 -32.76 15.41
CA PRO A 74 5.88 -32.08 15.01
C PRO A 74 4.89 -31.68 16.11
N ASP A 75 5.23 -31.74 17.40
CA ASP A 75 4.21 -31.68 18.44
C ASP A 75 4.69 -31.13 19.80
N THR A 76 5.34 -29.96 19.77
CA THR A 76 5.69 -29.24 21.01
C THR A 76 4.85 -27.98 21.16
N LEU A 77 4.44 -27.66 22.40
CA LEU A 77 3.77 -26.40 22.74
C LEU A 77 4.56 -25.17 22.24
N ILE A 78 5.90 -25.27 22.24
CA ILE A 78 6.81 -24.22 21.77
C ILE A 78 6.62 -23.97 20.26
N LEU A 79 6.56 -25.03 19.45
CA LEU A 79 6.31 -24.91 18.00
C LEU A 79 4.95 -24.28 17.73
N ASN A 80 3.90 -24.74 18.41
CA ASN A 80 2.54 -24.20 18.25
C ASN A 80 2.46 -22.71 18.60
N ASN A 81 3.10 -22.30 19.70
CA ASN A 81 3.17 -20.88 20.08
C ASN A 81 3.94 -20.05 19.04
N SER A 82 5.03 -20.58 18.50
CA SER A 82 5.83 -19.89 17.48
C SER A 82 5.06 -19.73 16.17
N LEU A 83 4.38 -20.79 15.72
CA LEU A 83 3.52 -20.76 14.52
C LEU A 83 2.35 -19.78 14.69
N HIS A 84 1.75 -19.72 15.88
CA HIS A 84 0.71 -18.74 16.17
C HIS A 84 1.22 -17.30 16.13
N LEU A 85 2.40 -17.05 16.71
CA LEU A 85 3.02 -15.72 16.72
C LEU A 85 3.30 -15.22 15.30
N ILE A 86 3.96 -16.03 14.47
CA ILE A 86 4.29 -15.61 13.09
C ILE A 86 3.03 -15.46 12.24
N LYS A 87 1.97 -16.25 12.49
CA LYS A 87 0.67 -16.04 11.83
C LYS A 87 0.09 -14.65 12.16
N ASN A 88 0.21 -14.20 13.41
CA ASN A 88 -0.28 -12.88 13.79
C ASN A 88 0.50 -11.75 13.11
N TRP A 89 1.79 -11.94 12.84
CA TRP A 89 2.61 -11.02 12.04
C TRP A 89 2.18 -11.02 10.57
N ASP A 90 1.84 -12.19 10.03
CA ASP A 90 1.30 -12.30 8.67
C ASP A 90 -0.02 -11.54 8.53
N ASP A 91 -0.94 -11.77 9.47
CA ASP A 91 -2.21 -11.07 9.51
C ASP A 91 -2.01 -9.55 9.71
N MET A 92 -0.92 -9.12 10.34
CA MET A 92 -0.55 -7.71 10.48
C MET A 92 -0.09 -7.12 9.15
N ALA A 93 0.77 -7.83 8.40
CA ALA A 93 1.15 -7.44 7.04
C ALA A 93 -0.09 -7.26 6.14
N GLY A 94 -1.02 -8.22 6.18
CA GLY A 94 -2.27 -8.15 5.44
C GLY A 94 -3.14 -6.93 5.80
N ARG A 95 -3.27 -6.62 7.09
CA ARG A 95 -4.01 -5.43 7.55
C ARG A 95 -3.36 -4.13 7.10
N GLU A 96 -2.04 -4.05 7.17
CA GLU A 96 -1.29 -2.87 6.74
C GLU A 96 -1.52 -2.63 5.25
N ALA A 97 -1.26 -3.62 4.40
CA ALA A 97 -1.48 -3.52 2.95
C ALA A 97 -2.93 -3.10 2.60
N ALA A 98 -3.92 -3.65 3.31
CA ALA A 98 -5.32 -3.30 3.11
C ALA A 98 -5.63 -1.83 3.48
N MET A 99 -5.10 -1.35 4.61
CA MET A 99 -5.26 0.05 5.03
C MET A 99 -4.51 1.01 4.10
N THR A 100 -3.31 0.63 3.65
CA THR A 100 -2.54 1.37 2.66
C THR A 100 -3.34 1.61 1.37
N LEU A 101 -3.98 0.57 0.82
CA LEU A 101 -4.82 0.71 -0.38
C LEU A 101 -6.02 1.63 -0.15
N PHE A 102 -6.68 1.53 1.00
CA PHE A 102 -7.75 2.45 1.38
C PHE A 102 -7.27 3.91 1.38
N HIS A 103 -6.14 4.18 2.05
CA HIS A 103 -5.60 5.53 2.15
C HIS A 103 -5.10 6.07 0.80
N PHE A 104 -4.47 5.22 -0.02
CA PHE A 104 -4.08 5.54 -1.39
C PHE A 104 -5.27 6.00 -2.23
N GLY A 105 -6.36 5.22 -2.24
CA GLY A 105 -7.54 5.60 -3.01
C GLY A 105 -8.27 6.81 -2.43
N LYS A 106 -8.23 7.03 -1.11
CA LYS A 106 -8.73 8.27 -0.50
C LYS A 106 -7.91 9.49 -0.91
N ALA A 107 -6.59 9.39 -0.99
CA ALA A 107 -5.74 10.46 -1.49
C ALA A 107 -6.07 10.80 -2.95
N LEU A 108 -6.20 9.80 -3.83
CA LEU A 108 -6.62 10.00 -5.22
C LEU A 108 -8.01 10.67 -5.32
N MET A 109 -8.97 10.25 -4.50
CA MET A 109 -10.30 10.87 -4.45
C MET A 109 -10.22 12.34 -4.02
N GLN A 110 -9.42 12.66 -3.00
CA GLN A 110 -9.24 14.03 -2.50
C GLN A 110 -8.53 14.93 -3.51
N ILE A 111 -7.48 14.44 -4.19
CA ILE A 111 -6.83 15.14 -5.30
C ILE A 111 -7.88 15.58 -6.32
N LYS A 112 -8.72 14.65 -6.79
CA LYS A 112 -9.77 14.94 -7.77
C LYS A 112 -10.83 15.91 -7.24
N ALA A 113 -11.26 15.75 -5.99
CA ALA A 113 -12.28 16.61 -5.39
C ALA A 113 -11.80 18.07 -5.20
N ASN A 114 -10.51 18.25 -4.92
CA ASN A 114 -9.92 19.57 -4.71
C ASN A 114 -9.65 20.33 -6.02
N MET A 115 -9.61 19.68 -7.18
CA MET A 115 -9.36 20.34 -8.47
C MET A 115 -10.27 21.55 -8.72
N ARG A 116 -11.52 21.55 -8.23
CA ARG A 116 -12.44 22.68 -8.37
C ARG A 116 -12.04 23.92 -7.55
N LEU A 117 -11.22 23.73 -6.52
CA LEU A 117 -10.73 24.76 -5.59
C LEU A 117 -9.27 25.14 -5.88
N THR A 118 -8.63 24.47 -6.85
CA THR A 118 -7.24 24.68 -7.25
C THR A 118 -7.16 24.95 -8.76
N PRO A 119 -7.74 26.04 -9.28
CA PRO A 119 -7.82 26.30 -10.71
C PRO A 119 -6.45 26.29 -11.41
N THR A 120 -5.38 26.79 -10.77
CA THR A 120 -4.02 26.78 -11.33
C THR A 120 -3.50 25.36 -11.53
N ILE A 121 -3.62 24.48 -10.51
CA ILE A 121 -3.24 23.07 -10.64
C ILE A 121 -4.14 22.37 -11.67
N LYS A 122 -5.44 22.67 -11.67
CA LYS A 122 -6.42 22.02 -12.54
C LYS A 122 -6.16 22.32 -14.00
N GLU A 123 -5.89 23.58 -14.36
CA GLU A 123 -5.61 24.02 -15.73
C GLU A 123 -4.46 23.23 -16.38
N GLU A 124 -3.50 22.81 -15.55
CA GLU A 124 -2.30 22.10 -15.99
C GLU A 124 -2.37 20.60 -15.79
N SER A 125 -3.47 20.09 -15.24
CA SER A 125 -3.66 18.68 -14.93
C SER A 125 -4.40 17.94 -16.05
N ASP A 126 -4.07 16.67 -16.24
CA ASP A 126 -4.79 15.79 -17.16
C ASP A 126 -5.87 14.97 -16.42
N SER A 127 -7.12 15.40 -16.56
CA SER A 127 -8.27 14.74 -15.92
C SER A 127 -8.58 13.35 -16.48
N ASP A 128 -8.21 13.07 -17.73
CA ASP A 128 -8.41 11.75 -18.34
C ASP A 128 -7.42 10.74 -17.79
N ILE A 129 -6.17 11.15 -17.53
CA ILE A 129 -5.18 10.33 -16.83
C ILE A 129 -5.63 10.03 -15.38
N LEU A 130 -6.17 11.01 -14.65
CA LEU A 130 -6.69 10.77 -13.29
C LEU A 130 -7.88 9.81 -13.29
N ARG A 131 -8.76 9.91 -14.29
CA ARG A 131 -9.87 8.95 -14.47
C ARG A 131 -9.32 7.55 -14.77
N LYS A 132 -8.32 7.44 -15.66
CA LYS A 132 -7.65 6.17 -15.96
C LYS A 132 -7.02 5.56 -14.72
N ALA A 133 -6.26 6.33 -13.94
CA ALA A 133 -5.65 5.86 -12.68
C ALA A 133 -6.69 5.36 -11.68
N SER A 134 -7.85 6.02 -11.57
CA SER A 134 -8.95 5.54 -10.73
C SER A 134 -9.47 4.17 -11.18
N GLY A 135 -9.58 3.97 -12.51
CA GLY A 135 -9.99 2.70 -13.10
C GLY A 135 -8.94 1.59 -12.93
N GLU A 136 -7.65 1.91 -13.04
CA GLU A 136 -6.56 0.96 -12.78
C GLU A 136 -6.54 0.53 -11.30
N LEU A 137 -6.75 1.45 -10.37
CA LEU A 137 -6.84 1.15 -8.94
C LEU A 137 -8.00 0.19 -8.63
N GLU A 138 -9.21 0.48 -9.13
CA GLU A 138 -10.37 -0.39 -8.91
C GLU A 138 -10.20 -1.77 -9.55
N ARG A 139 -9.59 -1.84 -10.74
CA ARG A 139 -9.33 -3.12 -11.43
C ARG A 139 -8.25 -3.93 -10.75
N GLY A 140 -7.20 -3.27 -10.25
CA GLY A 140 -6.08 -3.91 -9.57
C GLY A 140 -6.43 -4.36 -8.15
N PHE A 141 -7.29 -3.60 -7.47
CA PHE A 141 -7.62 -3.81 -6.07
C PHE A 141 -9.14 -3.64 -5.84
N PRO A 142 -9.97 -4.58 -6.31
CA PRO A 142 -11.42 -4.48 -6.17
C PRO A 142 -11.84 -4.33 -4.71
N ASN A 143 -12.84 -3.49 -4.45
CA ASN A 143 -13.36 -3.23 -3.10
C ASN A 143 -12.35 -2.65 -2.10
N TYR A 144 -11.20 -2.10 -2.52
CA TYR A 144 -10.24 -1.49 -1.58
C TYR A 144 -10.88 -0.43 -0.66
N ASN A 145 -11.96 0.22 -1.12
CA ASN A 145 -12.70 1.22 -0.39
C ASN A 145 -13.39 0.69 0.89
N VAL A 146 -13.66 -0.62 0.98
CA VAL A 146 -14.24 -1.23 2.19
C VAL A 146 -13.18 -1.66 3.20
N ALA A 147 -11.88 -1.59 2.85
CA ALA A 147 -10.80 -2.12 3.67
C ALA A 147 -10.74 -1.52 5.06
N ARG A 148 -10.97 -0.20 5.21
CA ARG A 148 -11.06 0.45 6.54
C ARG A 148 -12.05 -0.26 7.45
N HIS A 149 -13.23 -0.60 6.92
CA HIS A 149 -14.26 -1.21 7.73
C HIS A 149 -14.01 -2.70 7.96
N ALA A 150 -13.60 -3.42 6.91
CA ALA A 150 -13.24 -4.83 6.98
C ALA A 150 -12.07 -5.10 7.96
N VAL A 151 -11.11 -4.18 8.06
CA VAL A 151 -9.94 -4.28 8.93
C VAL A 151 -10.24 -3.74 10.34
N GLY A 152 -10.89 -2.58 10.44
CA GLY A 152 -11.03 -1.82 11.69
C GLY A 152 -12.20 -2.24 12.59
N HIS A 153 -13.31 -2.72 12.04
CA HIS A 153 -14.54 -2.99 12.80
C HIS A 153 -14.80 -4.49 13.00
N ARG A 154 -13.74 -5.29 13.13
CA ARG A 154 -13.84 -6.76 13.27
C ARG A 154 -14.66 -7.20 14.48
N ALA A 155 -14.46 -6.54 15.63
CA ALA A 155 -15.16 -6.88 16.87
C ALA A 155 -16.66 -6.57 16.77
N GLU A 156 -17.04 -5.50 16.06
CA GLU A 156 -18.43 -5.12 15.83
C GLU A 156 -19.11 -6.14 14.91
N ALA A 157 -18.44 -6.54 13.82
CA ALA A 157 -18.94 -7.52 12.86
C ALA A 157 -19.25 -8.90 13.49
N VAL A 158 -18.53 -9.28 14.54
CA VAL A 158 -18.73 -10.55 15.27
C VAL A 158 -19.55 -10.41 16.55
N GLY A 159 -20.02 -9.20 16.87
CA GLY A 159 -20.79 -8.94 18.08
C GLY A 159 -22.19 -9.57 18.09
N SER A 160 -22.71 -9.97 16.92
CA SER A 160 -23.99 -10.67 16.79
C SER A 160 -24.01 -11.59 15.58
N PHE A 161 -24.91 -12.59 15.61
CA PHE A 161 -25.11 -13.49 14.46
C PHE A 161 -25.66 -12.76 13.23
N ASP A 162 -26.49 -11.74 13.43
CA ASP A 162 -27.02 -10.94 12.32
C ASP A 162 -25.92 -10.07 11.67
N GLY A 163 -24.99 -9.52 12.46
CA GLY A 163 -23.81 -8.83 11.93
C GLY A 163 -22.91 -9.74 11.09
N VAL A 164 -22.68 -10.98 11.55
CA VAL A 164 -21.95 -12.00 10.77
C VAL A 164 -22.66 -12.27 9.44
N LYS A 165 -23.99 -12.44 9.45
CA LYS A 165 -24.78 -12.65 8.22
C LYS A 165 -24.78 -11.45 7.28
N GLU A 166 -24.79 -10.24 7.82
CA GLU A 166 -24.79 -9.00 7.05
C GLU A 166 -23.48 -8.84 6.25
N HIS A 167 -22.37 -9.27 6.84
CA HIS A 167 -21.06 -9.16 6.22
C HIS A 167 -20.63 -10.41 5.44
N ALA A 168 -21.30 -11.55 5.61
CA ALA A 168 -21.00 -12.77 4.88
C ALA A 168 -21.26 -12.65 3.36
N ILE A 169 -20.41 -13.30 2.57
CA ILE A 169 -20.58 -13.46 1.11
C ILE A 169 -21.32 -14.77 0.80
N GLU A 170 -22.00 -14.82 -0.35
CA GLU A 170 -22.56 -16.07 -0.87
C GLU A 170 -21.45 -16.91 -1.52
N ILE A 171 -21.42 -18.20 -1.21
CA ILE A 171 -20.52 -19.19 -1.82
C ILE A 171 -21.31 -20.42 -2.27
N GLU A 172 -20.70 -21.30 -3.05
CA GLU A 172 -21.34 -22.57 -3.39
C GLU A 172 -21.62 -23.37 -2.10
N GLY A 173 -22.90 -23.67 -1.86
CA GLY A 173 -23.33 -24.43 -0.68
C GLY A 173 -23.59 -23.61 0.59
N GLY A 174 -23.50 -22.27 0.57
CA GLY A 174 -23.90 -21.45 1.72
C GLY A 174 -23.34 -20.03 1.74
N LYS A 175 -23.00 -19.58 2.95
CA LYS A 175 -22.43 -18.24 3.19
C LYS A 175 -21.10 -18.36 3.94
N GLU A 176 -20.13 -17.55 3.57
CA GLU A 176 -18.83 -17.47 4.26
C GLU A 176 -18.62 -16.07 4.84
N PHE A 177 -18.15 -16.02 6.08
CA PHE A 177 -17.72 -14.79 6.73
C PHE A 177 -16.25 -14.91 7.10
N LEU A 178 -15.46 -13.90 6.73
CA LEU A 178 -14.01 -13.87 6.90
C LEU A 178 -13.61 -12.70 7.80
N ILE A 179 -13.26 -13.02 9.05
CA ILE A 179 -12.56 -12.10 9.95
C ILE A 179 -11.12 -12.05 9.48
N GLY A 180 -10.72 -10.95 8.84
CA GLY A 180 -9.64 -10.98 7.85
C GLY A 180 -8.36 -11.73 8.26
N GLN A 181 -7.77 -12.42 7.29
CA GLN A 181 -6.62 -13.29 7.52
C GLN A 181 -5.82 -13.43 6.23
N VAL A 182 -4.54 -13.79 6.36
CA VAL A 182 -3.74 -14.19 5.22
C VAL A 182 -4.02 -15.66 4.85
N ARG A 183 -4.32 -15.92 3.58
CA ARG A 183 -4.45 -17.25 2.97
C ARG A 183 -3.54 -17.32 1.73
N GLY A 184 -2.44 -18.05 1.82
CA GLY A 184 -1.41 -18.03 0.78
C GLY A 184 -0.80 -16.63 0.71
N ASP A 185 -0.74 -16.06 -0.49
CA ASP A 185 -0.21 -14.72 -0.72
C ASP A 185 -1.30 -13.63 -0.65
N ASP A 186 -2.52 -13.97 -0.24
CA ASP A 186 -3.63 -13.01 -0.20
C ASP A 186 -4.08 -12.73 1.24
N TYR A 187 -4.22 -11.45 1.60
CA TYR A 187 -5.05 -11.06 2.72
C TYR A 187 -6.51 -10.94 2.26
N ILE A 188 -7.40 -11.69 2.92
CA ILE A 188 -8.82 -11.71 2.58
C ILE A 188 -9.69 -11.33 3.77
N ALA A 189 -10.77 -10.59 3.52
CA ALA A 189 -11.77 -10.22 4.52
C ALA A 189 -13.14 -10.02 3.86
N THR A 190 -14.23 -10.14 4.62
CA THR A 190 -15.57 -9.83 4.11
C THR A 190 -16.18 -8.65 4.86
N PHE A 191 -16.82 -7.75 4.13
CA PHE A 191 -17.59 -6.64 4.70
C PHE A 191 -18.73 -6.26 3.78
N GLU A 192 -19.94 -6.05 4.33
CA GLU A 192 -21.16 -5.72 3.58
C GLU A 192 -21.36 -6.58 2.30
N LYS A 193 -21.22 -7.92 2.44
CA LYS A 193 -21.34 -8.90 1.34
C LYS A 193 -20.32 -8.71 0.20
N LYS A 194 -19.23 -8.00 0.45
CA LYS A 194 -18.11 -7.87 -0.48
C LYS A 194 -16.92 -8.64 0.05
N LEU A 195 -16.23 -9.32 -0.87
CA LEU A 195 -14.92 -9.89 -0.62
C LEU A 195 -13.86 -8.83 -0.89
N LEU A 196 -13.07 -8.52 0.12
CA LEU A 196 -11.81 -7.80 -0.01
C LEU A 196 -10.71 -8.85 -0.19
N THR A 197 -9.92 -8.70 -1.26
CA THR A 197 -8.71 -9.48 -1.50
C THR A 197 -7.56 -8.51 -1.74
N VAL A 198 -6.48 -8.64 -0.97
CA VAL A 198 -5.29 -7.80 -1.05
C VAL A 198 -4.08 -8.71 -1.23
N PRO A 199 -3.50 -8.79 -2.44
CA PRO A 199 -2.34 -9.64 -2.68
C PRO A 199 -1.09 -9.07 -2.00
N LEU A 200 -0.33 -9.88 -1.29
CA LEU A 200 0.90 -9.54 -0.59
C LEU A 200 2.12 -9.90 -1.44
N THR A 201 2.11 -9.50 -2.71
CA THR A 201 3.16 -9.83 -3.67
C THR A 201 3.86 -8.59 -4.23
N GLU A 202 5.05 -8.81 -4.78
CA GLU A 202 5.83 -7.76 -5.43
C GLU A 202 5.14 -7.23 -6.69
N GLU A 203 4.41 -8.07 -7.43
CA GLU A 203 3.62 -7.66 -8.59
C GLU A 203 2.49 -6.72 -8.20
N ALA A 204 1.84 -6.95 -7.05
CA ALA A 204 0.81 -6.07 -6.52
C ALA A 204 1.41 -4.73 -6.05
N ARG A 205 2.55 -4.76 -5.36
CA ARG A 205 3.31 -3.54 -5.01
C ARG A 205 3.67 -2.74 -6.27
N GLN A 206 4.19 -3.39 -7.31
CA GLN A 206 4.56 -2.75 -8.56
C GLN A 206 3.35 -2.15 -9.26
N ARG A 207 2.20 -2.84 -9.27
CA ARG A 207 0.96 -2.28 -9.80
C ARG A 207 0.53 -1.00 -9.07
N LEU A 208 0.63 -0.96 -7.74
CA LEU A 208 0.34 0.26 -6.97
C LEU A 208 1.31 1.39 -7.32
N SER A 209 2.60 1.06 -7.49
CA SER A 209 3.64 1.99 -7.96
C SER A 209 3.33 2.55 -9.35
N ASP A 210 2.92 1.72 -10.29
CA ASP A 210 2.55 2.13 -11.65
C ASP A 210 1.33 3.05 -11.65
N ILE A 211 0.36 2.81 -10.77
CA ILE A 211 -0.80 3.70 -10.57
C ILE A 211 -0.34 5.04 -10.00
N ALA A 212 0.57 5.06 -9.02
CA ALA A 212 1.13 6.30 -8.50
C ALA A 212 1.86 7.10 -9.59
N ALA A 213 2.66 6.42 -10.42
CA ALA A 213 3.37 7.02 -11.55
C ALA A 213 2.39 7.59 -12.58
N LEU A 214 1.29 6.88 -12.85
CA LEU A 214 0.22 7.36 -13.70
C LEU A 214 -0.44 8.62 -13.12
N ILE A 215 -0.69 8.67 -11.81
CA ILE A 215 -1.22 9.87 -11.14
C ILE A 215 -0.22 11.03 -11.27
N TYR A 216 1.07 10.80 -11.05
CA TYR A 216 2.11 11.84 -11.18
C TYR A 216 2.19 12.39 -12.60
N SER A 217 2.04 11.53 -13.62
CA SER A 217 2.03 11.95 -15.02
C SER A 217 0.86 12.89 -15.37
N ALA A 218 -0.20 12.90 -14.56
CA ALA A 218 -1.30 13.86 -14.72
C ALA A 218 -0.93 15.29 -14.30
N PHE A 219 0.24 15.52 -13.68
CA PHE A 219 0.68 16.83 -13.17
C PHE A 219 2.11 17.17 -13.65
N PRO A 220 2.31 17.44 -14.96
CA PRO A 220 3.64 17.61 -15.53
C PRO A 220 4.47 18.75 -14.93
N LYS A 221 3.82 19.81 -14.44
CA LYS A 221 4.53 20.92 -13.77
C LYS A 221 4.84 20.67 -12.29
N LEU A 222 4.21 19.68 -11.66
CA LEU A 222 4.47 19.34 -10.25
C LEU A 222 5.37 18.11 -10.11
N VAL A 223 5.48 17.27 -11.14
CA VAL A 223 6.19 15.97 -11.05
C VAL A 223 7.63 16.08 -10.53
N HIS A 224 8.34 17.14 -10.85
CA HIS A 224 9.72 17.35 -10.41
C HIS A 224 9.84 17.77 -8.93
N LEU A 225 8.72 18.16 -8.30
CA LEU A 225 8.61 18.46 -6.87
C LEU A 225 8.10 17.24 -6.07
N LEU A 226 7.72 16.16 -6.74
CA LEU A 226 7.18 14.96 -6.12
C LEU A 226 8.31 13.97 -5.80
N PRO A 227 8.13 13.16 -4.73
CA PRO A 227 8.98 12.03 -4.42
C PRO A 227 9.27 11.13 -5.62
N SER A 228 10.50 10.64 -5.73
CA SER A 228 10.79 9.61 -6.73
C SER A 228 10.04 8.32 -6.38
N LEU A 229 9.41 7.71 -7.37
CA LEU A 229 8.79 6.38 -7.23
C LEU A 229 9.78 5.24 -7.50
N SER A 230 11.07 5.55 -7.69
CA SER A 230 12.09 4.57 -8.01
C SER A 230 12.37 3.65 -6.82
N PHE A 231 11.82 2.45 -6.91
CA PHE A 231 12.14 1.31 -6.08
C PHE A 231 12.88 0.29 -6.93
N SER A 232 14.08 0.62 -7.37
CA SER A 232 15.01 -0.44 -7.74
C SER A 232 15.34 -1.18 -6.45
N ALA A 233 14.64 -2.29 -6.20
CA ALA A 233 15.33 -3.45 -5.70
C ALA A 233 16.51 -3.61 -6.65
N SER A 234 17.69 -3.16 -6.25
CA SER A 234 18.93 -3.52 -6.91
C SER A 234 18.88 -5.03 -7.02
N SER A 235 18.60 -5.54 -8.23
CA SER A 235 18.88 -6.93 -8.54
C SER A 235 20.34 -7.12 -8.09
N PRO A 236 20.66 -8.12 -7.25
CA PRO A 236 22.05 -8.42 -6.98
C PRO A 236 22.68 -8.63 -8.36
N GLU A 237 23.65 -7.79 -8.72
CA GLU A 237 24.39 -7.99 -9.96
C GLU A 237 24.86 -9.44 -9.97
N PRO A 238 24.64 -10.19 -11.05
CA PRO A 238 25.22 -11.51 -11.16
C PRO A 238 26.73 -11.33 -11.00
N SER A 239 27.30 -11.93 -9.96
CA SER A 239 28.74 -11.95 -9.75
C SER A 239 29.39 -12.70 -10.92
N GLU A 240 29.73 -11.99 -11.98
CA GLU A 240 30.52 -12.51 -13.08
C GLU A 240 31.97 -12.69 -12.63
N THR A 241 32.26 -13.92 -12.14
CA THR A 241 33.40 -14.80 -12.49
C THR A 241 34.87 -14.32 -12.35
N PRO A 242 35.91 -15.19 -12.42
CA PRO A 242 35.95 -16.66 -12.49
C PRO A 242 36.91 -17.35 -11.49
N LEU A 243 36.79 -18.68 -11.44
CA LEU A 243 37.80 -19.64 -10.97
C LEU A 243 39.12 -19.48 -11.76
N GLU A 244 40.20 -19.12 -11.09
CA GLU A 244 41.55 -19.44 -11.57
C GLU A 244 41.96 -20.81 -11.01
N ASN A 245 41.93 -21.81 -11.88
CA ASN A 245 42.73 -23.02 -11.72
C ASN A 245 44.19 -22.63 -11.90
N HIS A 246 45.00 -22.80 -10.85
CA HIS A 246 46.44 -22.95 -11.01
C HIS A 246 46.82 -24.39 -10.71
N ASP A 247 47.04 -25.14 -11.78
CA ASP A 247 47.92 -26.31 -11.80
C ASP A 247 49.35 -25.86 -11.48
N ALA A 248 49.95 -26.45 -10.44
CA ALA A 248 51.38 -26.70 -10.29
C ALA A 248 51.61 -27.81 -9.25
#